data_AF-A0A652L549-F1
#
_entry.id   AF-A0A652L549-F1
#
_cell.length_a   1.000
_cell.length_b   1.000
_cell.length_c   1.000
_cell.angle_alpha   90.00
_cell.angle_beta   90.00
_cell.angle_gamma   90.00
#
_symmetry.space_group_name_H-M   'P 1'
#
loop_
_entity.id
_entity.type
_entity.pdbx_description
1 polymer ?
#
loop_
_entity_poly.entity_id
_entity_poly.type
_entity_poly.pdbx_seq_one_letter_code
_entity_poly.pdbx_strand_id
1 'polypeptide(L)' 'MRFWWQLSMPYQEVSVAELRLNVGRRKLDVVMELISAIRSSHEEIDAWLAGTVRTFPVLQDHGFSATSDNHD' A
#
# COMPACT_ATOMS: atom_id res chain seq x y z
N MET A 1 -8.72 -11.82 -15.45
CA MET A 1 -7.76 -10.71 -15.58
C MET A 1 -8.36 -9.42 -15.00
N ARG A 2 -8.15 -9.15 -13.71
CA ARG A 2 -8.65 -7.95 -13.00
C ARG A 2 -7.64 -6.78 -12.98
N PHE A 3 -6.37 -7.05 -13.30
CA PHE A 3 -5.25 -6.10 -13.15
C PHE A 3 -5.26 -4.96 -14.18
N TRP A 4 -5.61 -5.24 -15.44
CA TRP A 4 -5.60 -4.25 -16.52
C TRP A 4 -6.63 -3.13 -16.33
N TRP A 5 -7.78 -3.44 -15.71
CA TRP A 5 -8.81 -2.44 -15.44
C TRP A 5 -8.37 -1.44 -14.37
N GLN A 6 -7.59 -1.89 -13.37
CA GLN A 6 -7.04 -1.01 -12.32
C GLN A 6 -6.01 -0.02 -12.88
N LEU A 7 -5.21 -0.44 -13.87
CA LEU A 7 -4.22 0.43 -14.52
C LEU A 7 -4.84 1.40 -15.54
N SER A 8 -6.02 1.07 -16.09
CA SER A 8 -6.76 1.94 -17.01
C SER A 8 -7.66 2.98 -16.32
N MET A 9 -7.78 2.91 -14.99
CA MET A 9 -8.52 3.92 -14.23
C MET A 9 -7.72 5.21 -14.15
N PRO A 10 -8.32 6.37 -14.47
CA PRO A 10 -7.66 7.64 -14.22
C PRO A 10 -7.40 7.76 -12.72
N TYR A 11 -6.12 7.79 -12.34
CA TYR A 11 -5.72 8.07 -10.96
C TYR A 11 -6.10 9.52 -10.67
N GLN A 12 -7.19 9.70 -9.93
CA GLN A 12 -7.56 11.02 -9.42
C GLN A 12 -6.72 11.30 -8.17
N GLU A 13 -5.97 12.41 -8.21
CA GLU A 13 -5.29 12.91 -7.02
C GLU A 13 -6.33 13.31 -5.97
N VAL A 14 -6.12 12.86 -4.73
CA VAL A 14 -7.00 13.17 -3.60
C VAL A 14 -6.26 13.99 -2.57
N SER A 15 -6.95 14.96 -1.98
CA SER A 15 -6.41 15.76 -0.89
C SER A 15 -6.36 14.97 0.42
N VAL A 16 -5.53 15.42 1.37
CA VAL A 16 -5.50 14.87 2.73
C VAL A 16 -6.86 15.03 3.43
N ALA A 17 -7.61 16.08 3.10
CA ALA A 17 -8.96 16.28 3.63
C ALA A 17 -9.91 15.19 3.16
N GLU A 18 -9.83 14.79 1.88
CA GLU A 18 -10.64 13.69 1.34
C GLU A 18 -10.21 12.33 1.88
N LEU A 19 -8.89 12.10 2.06
CA LEU A 19 -8.39 10.89 2.70
C LEU A 19 -8.94 10.73 4.12
N ARG A 20 -9.03 11.82 4.90
CA ARG A 20 -9.62 11.81 6.26
C ARG A 20 -11.07 11.36 6.31
N LEU A 21 -11.84 11.64 5.25
CA LEU A 21 -13.26 11.28 5.17
C LEU A 21 -13.46 9.81 4.79
N ASN A 22 -12.51 9.22 4.04
CA ASN A 22 -12.68 7.90 3.43
C ASN A 22 -11.83 6.80 4.09
N VAL A 23 -10.85 7.16 4.92
CA VAL A 23 -9.91 6.22 5.53
C VAL A 23 -10.03 6.27 7.05
N GLY A 24 -10.11 5.10 7.69
CA GLY A 24 -10.11 5.02 9.15
C GLY A 24 -8.81 5.58 9.75
N ARG A 25 -8.91 6.24 10.91
CA ARG A 25 -7.81 6.97 11.57
C ARG A 25 -6.47 6.22 11.58
N ARG A 26 -6.47 4.96 12.01
CA ARG A 26 -5.25 4.13 12.07
C ARG A 26 -4.57 3.94 10.71
N LYS A 27 -5.34 3.81 9.63
CA LYS A 27 -4.78 3.71 8.27
C LYS A 27 -4.33 5.07 7.76
N LEU A 28 -5.06 6.13 8.09
CA LEU A 28 -4.68 7.49 7.75
C LEU A 28 -3.32 7.86 8.38
N ASP A 29 -3.13 7.56 9.66
CA ASP A 29 -1.87 7.85 10.36
C ASP A 29 -0.67 7.21 9.64
N VAL A 30 -0.81 5.95 9.23
CA VAL A 30 0.22 5.20 8.50
C VAL A 30 0.45 5.74 7.09
N VAL A 31 -0.59 6.24 6.41
CA VAL A 31 -0.45 6.92 5.11
C VAL A 31 0.30 8.25 5.26
N MET A 32 0.05 8.99 6.35
CA MET A 32 0.77 10.23 6.64
C MET A 32 2.25 9.96 6.95
N GLU A 33 2.55 8.87 7.66
CA GLU A 33 3.93 8.41 7.88
C GLU A 33 4.64 8.08 6.56
N LEU A 34 3.97 7.40 5.62
CA LEU A 34 4.52 7.14 4.29
C LEU A 34 4.86 8.43 3.53
N ILE A 35 3.93 9.39 3.52
CA ILE A 35 4.16 10.69 2.86
C ILE A 35 5.39 11.38 3.46
N SER A 36 5.57 11.29 4.77
CA SER A 36 6.76 11.84 5.45
C SER A 36 8.04 11.09 5.05
N ALA A 37 8.01 9.76 5.03
CA ALA A 37 9.15 8.93 4.64
C ALA A 37 9.61 9.21 3.21
N ILE A 38 8.67 9.28 2.25
CA ILE A 38 8.94 9.62 0.83
C ILE A 38 9.65 10.96 0.70
N ARG A 39 9.30 11.94 1.54
CA ARG A 39 9.91 13.27 1.53
C ARG A 39 11.28 13.33 2.21
N SER A 40 11.62 12.31 3.00
CA SER A 40 12.85 12.28 3.80
C SER A 40 13.97 11.53 3.07
N SER A 41 13.86 10.21 2.93
CA SER A 41 14.90 9.38 2.30
C SER A 41 14.39 7.99 1.91
N HIS A 42 15.21 7.23 1.19
CA HIS A 42 14.89 5.86 0.81
C HIS A 42 14.88 4.92 2.03
N GLU A 43 15.81 5.11 2.97
CA GLU A 43 15.91 4.30 4.19
C GLU A 43 14.66 4.43 5.07
N GLU A 44 14.06 5.62 5.14
CA GLU A 44 12.80 5.85 5.85
C GLU A 44 11.61 5.12 5.18
N ILE A 45 11.63 4.98 3.85
CA ILE A 45 10.62 4.18 3.13
C ILE A 45 10.76 2.70 3.49
N ASP A 46 12.00 2.19 3.53
CA ASP A 46 12.27 0.79 3.89
C ASP A 46 11.86 0.49 5.35
N ALA A 47 12.17 1.40 6.27
CA ALA A 47 11.74 1.31 7.67
C ALA A 47 10.22 1.30 7.79
N TRP A 48 9.54 2.21 7.07
CA TRP A 48 8.07 2.25 7.02
C TRP A 48 7.49 0.95 6.44
N LEU A 49 8.08 0.38 5.39
CA LEU A 49 7.61 -0.85 4.75
C LEU A 49 7.70 -2.03 5.71
N ALA A 50 8.85 -2.18 6.39
CA ALA A 50 9.08 -3.25 7.36
C ALA A 50 8.08 -3.21 8.54
N GLY A 51 7.72 -2.02 9.02
CA GLY A 51 6.73 -1.83 10.07
C GLY A 51 5.28 -2.02 9.61
N THR A 52 4.94 -1.49 8.44
CA THR A 52 3.58 -1.49 7.92
C THR A 52 3.09 -2.87 7.54
N VAL A 53 3.92 -3.70 6.90
CA VAL A 53 3.57 -5.09 6.51
C VAL A 53 3.22 -5.96 7.72
N ARG A 54 3.89 -5.74 8.86
CA ARG A 54 3.58 -6.44 10.12
C ARG A 54 2.24 -5.99 10.71
N THR A 55 1.89 -4.73 10.50
CA THR A 55 0.72 -4.07 11.11
C THR A 55 -0.55 -4.29 10.31
N PHE A 56 -0.43 -4.31 8.97
CA PHE A 56 -1.51 -4.54 8.03
C PHE A 56 -1.12 -5.73 7.15
N PRO A 57 -1.62 -6.94 7.46
CA PRO A 57 -1.28 -8.11 6.68
C PRO A 57 -1.69 -7.89 5.23
N VAL A 58 -0.77 -8.21 4.31
CA VAL A 58 -1.02 -8.15 2.88
C VAL A 58 -2.20 -9.06 2.57
N LEU A 59 -3.28 -8.48 2.05
CA LEU A 59 -4.35 -9.26 1.47
C LEU A 59 -3.76 -9.94 0.23
N GLN A 60 -3.52 -11.25 0.32
CA GLN A 60 -3.21 -12.04 -0.86
C GLN A 60 -4.44 -12.00 -1.76
N ASP A 61 -4.31 -11.37 -2.92
CA ASP A 61 -5.33 -11.51 -3.95
C ASP A 61 -5.39 -13.00 -4.32
N HIS A 62 -6.53 -13.65 -4.08
CA HIS A 62 -6.76 -15.06 -4.44
C HIS A 62 -6.60 -15.32 -5.95
N GLY A 63 -6.42 -14.29 -6.78
CA GLY A 63 -6.05 -14.39 -8.19
C GLY A 63 -4.55 -14.58 -8.47
N PHE A 64 -3.67 -14.40 -7.48
CA PHE A 64 -2.24 -14.71 -7.58
C PHE A 64 -1.98 -16.02 -6.83
N SER A 65 -2.32 -17.15 -7.46
CA SER A 65 -1.73 -18.42 -7.05
C SER A 65 -0.23 -18.29 -7.32
N ALA A 66 0.55 -18.08 -6.26
CA ALA A 66 1.98 -18.26 -6.32
C ALA A 66 2.25 -19.73 -6.66
N THR A 67 2.29 -20.05 -7.95
CA THR A 67 2.99 -21.23 -8.46
C THR A 67 4.48 -20.95 -8.30
N SER A 68 4.91 -21.02 -7.06
CA SER A 68 6.30 -21.29 -6.69
C SER A 68 6.22 -22.36 -5.60
N ASP A 69 5.53 -23.45 -5.97
CA ASP A 69 5.53 -24.69 -5.22
C ASP A 69 6.65 -25.54 -5.81
N ASN A 70 7.69 -25.72 -4.99
CA ASN A 70 8.67 -26.81 -4.92
C ASN A 70 9.58 -27.11 -6.14
N HIS A 71 10.92 -27.10 -6.03
CA HIS A 71 11.85 -27.83 -5.15
C HIS A 71 12.60 -28.86 -6.01
N ASP A 72 13.93 -28.83 -5.89
CA ASP A 72 15.00 -29.64 -6.49
C ASP A 72 15.46 -29.34 -7.94
#